data_AF-A0A6A5TQL2-F1
#
_entry.id   AF-A0A6A5TQL2-F1
#
_cell.length_a   1.000
_cell.length_b   1.000
_cell.length_c   1.000
_cell.angle_alpha   90.00
_cell.angle_beta   90.00
_cell.angle_gamma   90.00
#
_symmetry.space_group_name_H-M   'P 1'
#
loop_
_entity.id
_entity.type
_entity.pdbx_description
1 polymer ?
#
loop_
_entity_poly.entity_id
_entity_poly.type
_entity_poly.pdbx_seq_one_letter_code
_entity_poly.pdbx_strand_id
1 'polypeptide(L)'
;MTSPDTPGSRSRSSTASSNSSDTTMNDAPPLMPVRPRPSSHSNAVAMQSAVEESNPVIFPLLHLPRELRDRIYLFALVSPFPFWWPSLSSPVHDVALGLLSVSRQVHDEATPILYTQNKFLFTHPSDCNMFRVIASPLSENITSVYFRIREKDVKLWTKYLGSKQIERSMKADLPKLKTLWIFLRCGTMGTPGMIGQLGAAGAAAGGHGPGGGGLAAHFQAMHNVLGVQINAQMAAVQQQVQHQIQALQQFALGHNAPVHQGQTPGPGPQHGHHPTTPPLPHPHGPQTAQPPANPSPLAQLANAAPHMQTNHPANAAGHNHPHPLYASFLRWEREMGLDQLCLSLHETRHADTDLKVVCIVKLPKLEVQRLLRVYPEELSADRNGDARTRFRKVRGVEVCLEVSGYEVTA
;
A
#
# COMPACT_ATOMS: atom_id res chain seq x y z
N MET A 1 -55.67 -8.01 26.14
CA MET A 1 -54.45 -8.86 26.18
C MET A 1 -53.26 -7.93 26.32
N THR A 2 -52.84 -7.77 27.57
CA THR A 2 -51.80 -6.87 28.06
C THR A 2 -50.43 -7.53 27.88
N SER A 3 -49.52 -6.90 27.14
CA SER A 3 -48.11 -7.29 27.11
C SER A 3 -47.33 -6.45 28.12
N PRO A 4 -46.48 -7.04 28.97
CA PRO A 4 -45.79 -6.33 30.04
C PRO A 4 -44.41 -5.80 29.61
N ASP A 5 -44.10 -4.62 30.12
CA ASP A 5 -42.77 -4.01 30.18
C ASP A 5 -41.76 -4.92 30.90
N THR A 6 -40.49 -4.86 30.49
CA THR A 6 -39.36 -5.35 31.30
C THR A 6 -38.23 -4.32 31.29
N PRO A 7 -37.66 -3.97 32.47
CA PRO A 7 -36.81 -2.81 32.64
C PRO A 7 -35.32 -3.06 32.37
N GLY A 8 -34.62 -1.96 32.10
CA GLY A 8 -33.18 -1.91 31.90
C GLY A 8 -32.37 -2.20 33.16
N SER A 9 -31.19 -2.79 32.96
CA SER A 9 -30.16 -2.95 33.97
C SER A 9 -28.95 -2.08 33.63
N ARG A 10 -28.68 -1.12 34.52
CA ARG A 10 -27.45 -0.33 34.59
C ARG A 10 -26.38 -1.16 35.29
N SER A 11 -25.16 -1.14 34.77
CA SER A 11 -23.94 -1.51 35.51
C SER A 11 -22.85 -0.55 35.04
N ARG A 12 -22.59 0.52 35.79
CA ARG A 12 -21.58 0.63 36.87
C ARG A 12 -20.14 0.44 36.37
N SER A 13 -19.50 1.60 36.30
CA SER A 13 -18.08 1.89 36.18
C SER A 13 -17.21 1.08 37.13
N SER A 14 -16.03 0.67 36.66
CA SER A 14 -14.84 0.52 37.50
C SER A 14 -13.63 1.09 36.76
N THR A 15 -13.12 2.17 37.35
CA THR A 15 -11.79 2.73 37.20
C THR A 15 -10.75 1.74 37.70
N ALA A 16 -9.75 1.42 36.87
CA ALA A 16 -8.49 0.83 37.30
C ALA A 16 -7.35 1.48 36.53
N SER A 17 -6.71 2.42 37.21
CA SER A 17 -5.36 2.91 36.95
C SER A 17 -4.34 1.78 37.12
N SER A 18 -3.39 1.62 36.20
CA SER A 18 -2.04 1.13 36.51
C SER A 18 -1.07 1.32 35.34
N ASN A 19 -0.14 2.24 35.58
CA ASN A 19 1.31 2.11 35.46
C ASN A 19 1.94 1.63 34.15
N SER A 20 2.75 2.56 33.62
CA SER A 20 4.20 2.41 33.45
C SER A 20 4.67 1.31 32.50
N SER A 21 5.10 1.74 31.31
CA SER A 21 6.23 1.11 30.64
C SER A 21 7.10 2.21 30.05
N ASP A 22 7.98 2.65 30.94
CA ASP A 22 9.24 3.35 30.70
C ASP A 22 9.95 2.71 29.49
N THR A 23 9.97 3.42 28.36
CA THR A 23 10.77 3.02 27.20
C THR A 23 12.12 3.68 27.36
N THR A 24 13.08 2.91 27.86
CA THR A 24 14.49 3.29 27.93
C THR A 24 15.03 3.50 26.51
N MET A 25 15.17 4.78 26.14
CA MET A 25 15.92 5.23 24.96
C MET A 25 17.40 4.92 25.18
N ASN A 26 17.88 3.83 24.62
CA ASN A 26 19.30 3.50 24.58
C ASN A 26 20.06 4.51 23.71
N ASP A 27 21.06 5.12 24.34
CA ASP A 27 22.35 5.56 23.79
C ASP A 27 22.34 6.26 22.42
N ALA A 28 22.03 7.56 22.46
CA ALA A 28 22.62 8.49 21.51
C ALA A 28 24.08 8.77 21.94
N PRO A 29 25.08 8.66 21.03
CA PRO A 29 26.47 8.96 21.36
C PRO A 29 26.61 10.42 21.85
N PRO A 30 27.55 10.69 22.78
CA PRO A 30 27.68 12.01 23.39
C PRO A 30 27.93 13.07 22.32
N LEU A 31 26.98 14.01 22.23
CA LEU A 31 27.12 15.22 21.43
C LEU A 31 28.38 15.95 21.90
N MET A 32 29.40 15.97 21.06
CA MET A 32 30.58 16.80 21.30
C MET A 32 30.15 18.26 21.47
N PRO A 33 30.78 19.02 22.38
CA PRO A 33 30.46 20.41 22.58
C PRO A 33 30.66 21.18 21.27
N VAL A 34 29.58 21.81 20.80
CA VAL A 34 29.57 22.70 19.64
C VAL A 34 30.60 23.80 19.90
N ARG A 35 31.72 23.71 19.18
CA ARG A 35 32.78 24.73 19.20
C ARG A 35 32.19 26.03 18.66
N PRO A 36 32.21 27.14 19.41
CA PRO A 36 31.77 28.45 18.90
C PRO A 36 32.57 28.77 17.63
N ARG A 37 31.87 28.96 16.51
CA ARG A 37 32.50 29.50 15.31
C ARG A 37 32.98 30.91 15.66
N PRO A 38 34.27 31.23 15.47
CA PRO A 38 34.75 32.60 15.64
C PRO A 38 34.00 33.50 14.65
N SER A 39 33.31 34.48 15.22
CA SER A 39 32.75 35.62 14.51
C SER A 39 33.87 36.33 13.75
N SER A 40 33.96 36.03 12.45
CA SER A 40 34.88 36.72 11.55
C SER A 40 34.34 38.12 11.33
N HIS A 41 34.81 39.03 12.17
CA HIS A 41 34.68 40.47 12.02
C HIS A 41 35.25 40.87 10.65
N SER A 42 34.36 41.12 9.70
CA SER A 42 34.70 41.73 8.43
C SER A 42 34.21 43.17 8.46
N ASN A 43 35.17 44.06 8.72
CA ASN A 43 35.22 45.49 8.43
C ASN A 43 33.89 46.20 8.11
N ALA A 44 33.43 46.96 9.11
CA ALA A 44 32.56 48.10 8.90
C ALA A 44 33.33 49.18 8.12
N VAL A 45 33.23 49.16 6.79
CA VAL A 45 33.50 50.35 5.98
C VAL A 45 32.25 51.21 6.07
N ALA A 46 32.34 52.27 6.87
CA ALA A 46 31.35 53.32 6.96
C ALA A 46 31.33 54.11 5.64
N MET A 47 30.55 53.63 4.66
CA MET A 47 30.06 54.48 3.60
C MET A 47 28.73 55.07 4.04
N GLN A 48 28.74 56.39 4.22
CA GLN A 48 27.58 57.24 4.30
C GLN A 48 26.85 57.21 2.94
N SER A 49 26.14 56.12 2.68
CA SER A 49 25.17 56.07 1.59
C SER A 49 23.90 56.72 2.10
N ALA A 50 23.42 57.71 1.35
CA ALA A 50 22.15 58.36 1.56
C ALA A 50 21.06 57.34 1.91
N VAL A 51 20.26 57.68 2.92
CA VAL A 51 19.01 56.99 3.25
C VAL A 51 18.06 57.22 2.06
N GLU A 52 18.26 56.49 0.97
CA GLU A 52 17.16 56.18 0.06
C GLU A 52 16.17 55.41 0.93
N GLU A 53 15.00 56.00 1.16
CA GLU A 53 13.83 55.31 1.67
C GLU A 53 13.63 54.08 0.80
N SER A 54 14.20 52.95 1.23
CA SER A 54 14.02 51.67 0.59
C SER A 54 12.57 51.31 0.81
N ASN A 55 11.70 51.76 -0.10
CA ASN A 55 10.34 51.31 -0.18
C ASN A 55 10.42 49.79 -0.10
N PRO A 56 9.89 49.15 0.96
CA PRO A 56 9.94 47.72 1.06
C PRO A 56 9.36 47.20 -0.25
N VAL A 57 10.15 46.41 -0.98
CA VAL A 57 9.71 45.83 -2.25
C VAL A 57 8.63 44.81 -1.88
N ILE A 58 7.42 45.31 -1.68
CA ILE A 58 6.27 44.50 -1.34
C ILE A 58 5.96 43.71 -2.60
N PHE A 59 6.01 42.39 -2.45
CA PHE A 59 5.79 41.44 -3.54
C PHE A 59 4.44 41.75 -4.21
N PRO A 60 4.39 42.10 -5.53
CA PRO A 60 3.19 42.62 -6.18
C PRO A 60 1.95 41.73 -6.03
N LEU A 61 2.14 40.41 -5.92
CA LEU A 61 1.07 39.46 -5.66
C LEU A 61 0.33 39.75 -4.34
N LEU A 62 1.02 40.18 -3.30
CA LEU A 62 0.44 40.44 -1.98
C LEU A 62 -0.39 41.74 -1.92
N HIS A 63 -0.21 42.64 -2.89
CA HIS A 63 -1.07 43.82 -3.05
C HIS A 63 -2.43 43.51 -3.67
N LEU A 64 -2.58 42.36 -4.33
CA LEU A 64 -3.85 41.96 -4.91
C LEU A 64 -4.84 41.59 -3.79
N PRO A 65 -6.16 41.85 -3.95
CA PRO A 65 -7.19 41.30 -3.07
C PRO A 65 -7.10 39.77 -2.96
N ARG A 66 -7.54 39.23 -1.82
CA ARG A 66 -7.42 37.79 -1.50
C ARG A 66 -8.04 36.91 -2.59
N GLU A 67 -9.17 37.33 -3.15
CA GLU A 67 -9.92 36.61 -4.16
C GLU A 67 -9.13 36.48 -5.47
N LEU A 68 -8.37 37.51 -5.84
CA LEU A 68 -7.50 37.45 -7.02
C LEU A 68 -6.29 36.56 -6.77
N ARG A 69 -5.72 36.59 -5.56
CA ARG A 69 -4.65 35.66 -5.18
C ARG A 69 -5.12 34.20 -5.23
N ASP A 70 -6.30 33.90 -4.70
CA ASP A 70 -6.88 32.55 -4.75
C ASP A 70 -7.09 32.06 -6.19
N ARG A 71 -7.51 32.94 -7.12
CA ARG A 71 -7.57 32.60 -8.55
C ARG A 71 -6.20 32.26 -9.15
N ILE A 72 -5.17 33.02 -8.77
CA ILE A 72 -3.80 32.75 -9.19
C ILE A 72 -3.32 31.41 -8.60
N TYR A 73 -3.58 31.15 -7.32
CA TYR A 73 -3.24 29.89 -6.67
C TYR A 73 -3.96 28.70 -7.31
N LEU A 74 -5.25 28.83 -7.63
CA LEU A 74 -6.02 27.81 -8.35
C LEU A 74 -5.39 27.49 -9.70
N PHE A 75 -5.06 28.52 -10.48
CA PHE A 75 -4.40 28.34 -11.78
C PHE A 75 -3.02 27.68 -11.64
N ALA A 76 -2.24 28.09 -10.63
CA ALA A 76 -0.86 27.65 -10.46
C ALA A 76 -0.72 26.26 -9.80
N LEU A 77 -1.68 25.84 -8.98
CA LEU A 77 -1.53 24.66 -8.11
C LEU A 77 -2.53 23.53 -8.40
N VAL A 78 -3.53 23.75 -9.25
CA VAL A 78 -4.53 22.71 -9.56
C VAL A 78 -4.19 22.01 -10.87
N SER A 79 -3.88 20.73 -10.76
CA SER A 79 -3.64 19.84 -11.89
C SER A 79 -4.94 19.18 -12.35
N PRO A 80 -5.21 19.09 -13.67
CA PRO A 80 -6.33 18.31 -14.20
C PRO A 80 -6.14 16.80 -14.00
N PHE A 81 -4.89 16.36 -13.80
CA PHE A 81 -4.53 14.96 -13.56
C PHE A 81 -4.23 14.70 -12.09
N PRO A 82 -4.53 13.48 -11.58
CA PRO A 82 -4.23 13.15 -10.20
C PRO A 82 -2.72 13.07 -9.95
N PHE A 83 -2.25 13.61 -8.82
CA PHE A 83 -0.88 13.47 -8.36
C PHE A 83 -0.59 12.02 -7.98
N TRP A 84 0.32 11.36 -8.69
CA TRP A 84 0.67 9.97 -8.40
C TRP A 84 1.84 9.91 -7.43
N TRP A 85 1.63 9.30 -6.27
CA TRP A 85 2.67 9.07 -5.26
C TRP A 85 2.75 7.57 -4.87
N PRO A 86 3.94 6.99 -4.64
CA PRO A 86 5.29 7.59 -4.71
C PRO A 86 5.94 7.49 -6.11
N SER A 87 5.15 7.28 -7.18
CA SER A 87 5.73 6.99 -8.50
C SER A 87 6.49 8.17 -9.09
N LEU A 88 7.74 7.94 -9.47
CA LEU A 88 8.55 8.91 -10.22
C LEU A 88 8.08 9.07 -11.68
N SER A 89 7.32 8.11 -12.19
CA SER A 89 6.78 8.13 -13.55
C SER A 89 5.46 8.90 -13.65
N SER A 90 5.19 9.82 -12.72
CA SER A 90 3.96 10.63 -12.76
C SER A 90 3.95 11.46 -14.04
N PRO A 91 2.78 11.68 -14.68
CA PRO A 91 2.65 12.68 -15.72
C PRO A 91 3.26 14.00 -15.27
N VAL A 92 3.88 14.74 -16.19
CA VAL A 92 4.37 16.09 -15.87
C VAL A 92 3.16 16.94 -15.48
N HIS A 93 3.13 17.35 -14.22
CA HIS A 93 2.13 18.28 -13.73
C HIS A 93 2.67 19.69 -13.99
N ASP A 94 1.95 20.47 -14.78
CA ASP A 94 2.26 21.89 -14.99
C ASP A 94 1.77 22.71 -13.80
N VAL A 95 2.35 22.44 -12.62
CA VAL A 95 2.00 23.10 -11.35
C VAL A 95 3.22 23.79 -10.78
N ALA A 96 3.06 25.04 -10.36
CA ALA A 96 4.12 25.87 -9.83
C ALA A 96 4.28 25.67 -8.31
N LEU A 97 4.67 24.46 -7.87
CA LEU A 97 4.84 24.15 -6.44
C LEU A 97 5.87 25.05 -5.74
N GLY A 98 6.81 25.63 -6.49
CA GLY A 98 7.75 26.62 -5.98
C GLY A 98 7.08 27.85 -5.37
N LEU A 99 5.84 28.17 -5.77
CA LEU A 99 5.03 29.24 -5.19
C LEU A 99 4.83 29.08 -3.68
N LEU A 100 4.71 27.83 -3.21
CA LEU A 100 4.54 27.51 -1.79
C LEU A 100 5.77 27.83 -0.94
N SER A 101 6.92 28.08 -1.57
CA SER A 101 8.17 28.43 -0.89
C SER A 101 8.46 29.94 -0.87
N VAL A 102 7.66 30.76 -1.55
CA VAL A 102 7.95 32.19 -1.75
C VAL A 102 7.80 32.99 -0.45
N SER A 103 6.74 32.78 0.32
CA SER A 103 6.52 33.44 1.61
C SER A 103 5.59 32.62 2.50
N ARG A 104 5.64 32.87 3.81
CA ARG A 104 4.73 32.21 4.78
C ARG A 104 3.26 32.50 4.49
N GLN A 105 2.95 33.76 4.17
CA GLN A 105 1.59 34.13 3.79
C GLN A 105 1.13 33.35 2.56
N VAL A 106 1.91 33.34 1.46
CA VAL A 106 1.55 32.59 0.25
C VAL A 106 1.39 31.09 0.55
N HIS A 107 2.29 30.52 1.35
CA HIS A 107 2.19 29.14 1.80
C HIS A 107 0.86 28.86 2.51
N ASP A 108 0.50 29.66 3.51
CA ASP A 108 -0.69 29.45 4.34
C ASP A 108 -1.99 29.63 3.55
N GLU A 109 -1.98 30.55 2.58
CA GLU A 109 -3.13 30.79 1.70
C GLU A 109 -3.29 29.71 0.62
N ALA A 110 -2.19 29.28 0.00
CA ALA A 110 -2.22 28.46 -1.20
C ALA A 110 -2.14 26.95 -0.91
N THR A 111 -1.55 26.53 0.21
CA THR A 111 -1.43 25.11 0.57
C THR A 111 -2.80 24.42 0.73
N PRO A 112 -3.82 25.03 1.37
CA PRO A 112 -5.16 24.44 1.40
C PRO A 112 -5.76 24.22 0.00
N ILE A 113 -5.48 25.11 -0.96
CA ILE A 113 -5.95 24.97 -2.34
C ILE A 113 -5.30 23.75 -2.99
N LEU A 114 -3.99 23.55 -2.80
CA LEU A 114 -3.28 22.36 -3.30
C LEU A 114 -3.96 21.06 -2.83
N TYR A 115 -4.22 20.92 -1.53
CA TYR A 115 -4.77 19.66 -1.01
C TYR A 115 -6.28 19.49 -1.25
N THR A 116 -7.05 20.58 -1.26
CA THR A 116 -8.52 20.48 -1.38
C THR A 116 -9.00 20.32 -2.82
N GLN A 117 -8.30 20.90 -3.80
CA GLN A 117 -8.76 20.95 -5.19
C GLN A 117 -8.14 19.88 -6.09
N ASN A 118 -7.05 19.26 -5.63
CA ASN A 118 -6.39 18.22 -6.40
C ASN A 118 -6.82 16.81 -6.00
N LYS A 119 -6.57 15.88 -6.92
CA LYS A 119 -6.78 14.45 -6.72
C LYS A 119 -5.44 13.80 -6.42
N PHE A 120 -5.42 12.88 -5.46
CA PHE A 120 -4.20 12.17 -5.08
C PHE A 120 -4.36 10.68 -5.35
N LEU A 121 -3.47 10.13 -6.18
CA LEU A 121 -3.45 8.71 -6.51
C LEU A 121 -2.31 8.02 -5.78
N PHE A 122 -2.67 7.06 -4.95
CA PHE A 122 -1.74 6.22 -4.21
C PHE A 122 -1.76 4.80 -4.73
N THR A 123 -0.58 4.19 -4.85
CA THR A 123 -0.47 2.79 -5.27
C THR A 123 -1.00 1.87 -4.16
N HIS A 124 -0.70 2.17 -2.91
CA HIS A 124 -1.23 1.46 -1.75
C HIS A 124 -1.85 2.43 -0.73
N PRO A 125 -2.88 2.05 0.04
CA PRO A 125 -3.37 2.88 1.12
C PRO A 125 -2.32 3.25 2.18
N SER A 126 -1.30 2.41 2.42
CA SER A 126 -0.14 2.79 3.25
C SER A 126 0.64 3.98 2.69
N ASP A 127 0.68 4.12 1.37
CA ASP A 127 1.40 5.21 0.72
C ASP A 127 0.73 6.55 1.06
N CYS A 128 -0.60 6.58 1.17
CA CYS A 128 -1.32 7.75 1.65
C CYS A 128 -0.91 8.12 3.08
N ASN A 129 -0.77 7.13 3.96
CA ASN A 129 -0.37 7.38 5.34
C ASN A 129 1.07 7.91 5.43
N MET A 130 1.99 7.31 4.66
CA MET A 130 3.36 7.80 4.57
C MET A 130 3.40 9.22 3.98
N PHE A 131 2.64 9.48 2.92
CA PHE A 131 2.52 10.79 2.30
C PHE A 131 2.08 11.84 3.32
N ARG A 132 1.06 11.57 4.14
CA ARG A 132 0.60 12.52 5.17
C ARG A 132 1.66 12.82 6.23
N VAL A 133 2.51 11.86 6.57
CA VAL A 133 3.60 12.05 7.54
C VAL A 133 4.70 12.95 6.98
N ILE A 134 5.05 12.78 5.70
CA ILE A 134 6.13 13.55 5.06
C ILE A 134 5.66 14.88 4.47
N ALA A 135 4.38 14.99 4.13
CA ALA A 135 3.77 16.19 3.57
C ALA A 135 3.46 17.21 4.68
N SER A 136 2.94 18.36 4.26
CA SER A 136 2.46 19.38 5.20
C SER A 136 1.35 18.80 6.11
N PRO A 137 1.24 19.24 7.38
CA PRO A 137 0.10 18.91 8.25
C PRO A 137 -1.26 19.22 7.59
N LEU A 138 -1.28 20.19 6.67
CA LEU A 138 -2.45 20.55 5.87
C LEU A 138 -2.90 19.46 4.88
N SER A 139 -2.17 18.35 4.76
CA SER A 139 -2.58 17.16 4.01
C SER A 139 -3.85 16.49 4.56
N GLU A 140 -4.25 16.80 5.80
CA GLU A 140 -5.58 16.44 6.32
C GLU A 140 -6.74 17.05 5.52
N ASN A 141 -6.46 18.08 4.70
CA ASN A 141 -7.44 18.73 3.84
C ASN A 141 -7.68 18.02 2.51
N ILE A 142 -7.04 16.87 2.27
CA ILE A 142 -7.28 16.09 1.06
C ILE A 142 -8.75 15.67 0.99
N THR A 143 -9.40 16.02 -0.12
CA THR A 143 -10.82 15.71 -0.35
C THR A 143 -11.05 14.61 -1.38
N SER A 144 -10.07 14.34 -2.26
CA SER A 144 -10.20 13.40 -3.37
C SER A 144 -9.01 12.44 -3.45
N VAL A 145 -9.27 11.15 -3.21
CA VAL A 145 -8.23 10.11 -3.17
C VAL A 145 -8.56 8.95 -4.09
N TYR A 146 -7.55 8.49 -4.81
CA TYR A 146 -7.59 7.32 -5.67
C TYR A 146 -6.62 6.25 -5.13
N PHE A 147 -7.10 5.03 -4.93
CA PHE A 147 -6.27 3.88 -4.54
C PHE A 147 -6.16 2.87 -5.69
N ARG A 148 -4.95 2.33 -5.92
CA ARG A 148 -4.71 1.24 -6.88
C ARG A 148 -4.44 -0.09 -6.20
N ILE A 149 -5.49 -0.73 -5.70
CA ILE A 149 -5.35 -1.98 -4.94
C ILE A 149 -5.18 -3.16 -5.90
N ARG A 150 -4.28 -4.09 -5.60
CA ARG A 150 -4.19 -5.38 -6.32
C ARG A 150 -5.13 -6.39 -5.66
N GLU A 151 -5.68 -7.32 -6.42
CA GLU A 151 -6.55 -8.38 -5.93
C GLU A 151 -6.01 -9.11 -4.69
N LYS A 152 -4.73 -9.52 -4.73
CA LYS A 152 -4.08 -10.20 -3.59
C LYS A 152 -4.04 -9.37 -2.30
N ASP A 153 -4.11 -8.04 -2.40
CA ASP A 153 -4.01 -7.12 -1.27
C ASP A 153 -5.40 -6.68 -0.78
N VAL A 154 -6.50 -7.05 -1.44
CA VAL A 154 -7.87 -6.63 -1.06
C VAL A 154 -8.17 -7.01 0.38
N LYS A 155 -7.94 -8.26 0.77
CA LYS A 155 -8.23 -8.73 2.14
C LYS A 155 -7.49 -7.93 3.22
N LEU A 156 -6.25 -7.52 2.93
CA LEU A 156 -5.46 -6.69 3.82
C LEU A 156 -6.08 -5.29 3.94
N TRP A 157 -6.39 -4.66 2.81
CA TRP A 157 -6.88 -3.30 2.78
C TRP A 157 -8.34 -3.14 3.18
N THR A 158 -9.17 -4.17 3.02
CA THR A 158 -10.55 -4.18 3.54
C THR A 158 -10.57 -3.96 5.05
N LYS A 159 -9.60 -4.49 5.81
CA LYS A 159 -9.50 -4.25 7.26
C LYS A 159 -9.23 -2.79 7.59
N TYR A 160 -8.35 -2.13 6.83
CA TYR A 160 -8.03 -0.71 7.02
C TYR A 160 -9.20 0.18 6.59
N LEU A 161 -9.75 -0.07 5.41
CA LEU A 161 -10.88 0.67 4.86
C LEU A 161 -12.14 0.53 5.71
N GLY A 162 -12.36 -0.65 6.32
CA GLY A 162 -13.44 -0.92 7.26
C GLY A 162 -13.11 -0.68 8.75
N SER A 163 -11.93 -0.12 9.06
CA SER A 163 -11.56 0.16 10.45
C SER A 163 -12.37 1.34 11.00
N LYS A 164 -12.84 1.21 12.23
CA LYS A 164 -13.50 2.28 13.01
C LYS A 164 -12.57 2.87 14.09
N GLN A 165 -11.30 2.45 14.10
CA GLN A 165 -10.31 2.90 15.08
C GLN A 165 -9.91 4.35 14.82
N ILE A 166 -9.76 5.13 15.89
CA ILE A 166 -9.38 6.55 15.81
C ILE A 166 -7.93 6.76 15.36
N GLU A 167 -7.04 5.82 15.62
CA GLU A 167 -5.61 5.95 15.27
C GLU A 167 -5.31 5.46 13.85
N ARG A 168 -6.12 4.51 13.35
CA ARG A 168 -5.84 3.83 12.08
C ARG A 168 -7.13 3.44 11.38
N SER A 169 -7.75 4.43 10.77
CA SER A 169 -8.89 4.25 9.88
C SER A 169 -8.83 5.29 8.76
N MET A 170 -9.45 4.98 7.63
CA MET A 170 -9.63 5.95 6.55
C MET A 170 -10.30 7.24 7.04
N LYS A 171 -11.24 7.14 7.99
CA LYS A 171 -11.95 8.29 8.56
C LYS A 171 -11.04 9.19 9.39
N ALA A 172 -10.17 8.62 10.20
CA ALA A 172 -9.16 9.37 10.96
C ALA A 172 -8.07 9.92 10.03
N ASP A 173 -7.67 9.12 9.03
CA ASP A 173 -6.58 9.49 8.13
C ASP A 173 -6.99 10.54 7.10
N LEU A 174 -8.26 10.59 6.70
CA LEU A 174 -8.77 11.51 5.69
C LEU A 174 -10.11 12.11 6.20
N PRO A 175 -10.07 13.00 7.20
CA PRO A 175 -11.28 13.50 7.85
C PRO A 175 -12.17 14.35 6.92
N LYS A 176 -11.60 14.92 5.86
CA LYS A 176 -12.30 15.77 4.88
C LYS A 176 -12.54 15.08 3.53
N LEU A 177 -12.45 13.74 3.50
CA LEU A 177 -12.60 12.95 2.27
C LEU A 177 -14.03 13.04 1.71
N LYS A 178 -14.16 13.62 0.52
CA LYS A 178 -15.42 13.74 -0.22
C LYS A 178 -15.55 12.73 -1.36
N THR A 179 -14.43 12.28 -1.92
CA THR A 179 -14.44 11.38 -3.07
C THR A 179 -13.33 10.34 -2.93
N LEU A 180 -13.71 9.07 -3.03
CA LEU A 180 -12.78 7.95 -3.03
C LEU A 180 -13.02 7.08 -4.26
N TRP A 181 -11.97 6.84 -5.03
CA TRP A 181 -11.99 5.86 -6.10
C TRP A 181 -11.01 4.73 -5.81
N ILE A 182 -11.46 3.50 -5.97
CA ILE A 182 -10.61 2.32 -5.82
C ILE A 182 -10.52 1.62 -7.17
N PHE A 183 -9.34 1.66 -7.77
CA PHE A 183 -8.99 0.92 -8.97
C PHE A 183 -8.44 -0.44 -8.56
N LEU A 184 -9.32 -1.43 -8.49
CA LEU A 184 -8.98 -2.79 -8.13
C LEU A 184 -8.43 -3.53 -9.35
N ARG A 185 -7.14 -3.84 -9.36
CA ARG A 185 -6.52 -4.66 -10.42
C ARG A 185 -6.78 -6.14 -10.15
N CYS A 186 -7.68 -6.69 -10.94
CA CYS A 186 -8.03 -8.10 -10.99
C CYS A 186 -6.98 -8.86 -11.82
N GLY A 187 -6.69 -10.11 -11.48
CA GLY A 187 -5.92 -11.00 -12.35
C GLY A 187 -6.57 -11.19 -13.73
N THR A 188 -5.89 -11.92 -14.61
CA THR A 188 -6.45 -12.34 -15.89
C THR A 188 -7.62 -13.30 -15.66
N MET A 189 -8.83 -12.90 -16.08
CA MET A 189 -9.98 -13.82 -16.03
C MET A 189 -9.75 -14.98 -16.98
N GLY A 190 -9.96 -16.21 -16.51
CA GLY A 190 -10.06 -17.39 -17.37
C GLY A 190 -8.77 -18.13 -17.71
N THR A 191 -7.63 -17.81 -17.09
CA THR A 191 -6.74 -18.90 -16.72
C THR A 191 -7.32 -19.46 -15.43
N PRO A 192 -8.02 -20.61 -15.44
CA PRO A 192 -8.25 -21.36 -14.22
C PRO A 192 -6.88 -21.72 -13.68
N GLY A 193 -6.29 -20.81 -12.91
CA GLY A 193 -5.34 -21.17 -11.90
C GLY A 193 -6.09 -22.16 -11.05
N MET A 194 -5.76 -23.43 -11.25
CA MET A 194 -5.82 -24.47 -10.24
C MET A 194 -5.86 -23.79 -8.87
N ILE A 195 -6.90 -23.99 -8.06
CA ILE A 195 -6.87 -25.07 -7.06
C ILE A 195 -5.41 -25.45 -6.72
N GLY A 196 -4.61 -24.44 -6.36
CA GLY A 196 -3.25 -24.58 -5.86
C GLY A 196 -3.27 -25.02 -4.39
N GLN A 197 -4.21 -25.88 -4.01
CA GLN A 197 -4.34 -26.36 -2.65
C GLN A 197 -5.22 -27.62 -2.53
N LEU A 198 -5.08 -28.64 -3.39
CA LEU A 198 -5.68 -29.96 -3.12
C LEU A 198 -5.10 -31.16 -3.90
N GLY A 199 -3.84 -31.11 -4.39
CA GLY A 199 -3.35 -32.20 -5.25
C GLY A 199 -1.84 -32.46 -5.33
N ALA A 200 -1.01 -31.98 -4.41
CA ALA A 200 0.43 -32.29 -4.37
C ALA A 200 0.75 -33.59 -3.60
N ALA A 201 -0.16 -34.56 -3.60
CA ALA A 201 0.10 -35.90 -3.07
C ALA A 201 -0.68 -36.95 -3.87
N GLY A 202 0.02 -37.66 -4.75
CA GLY A 202 -0.40 -38.98 -5.21
C GLY A 202 -0.85 -39.09 -6.67
N ALA A 203 0.10 -39.19 -7.60
CA ALA A 203 -0.07 -39.96 -8.84
C ALA A 203 1.29 -40.30 -9.46
N ALA A 204 2.00 -41.22 -8.81
CA ALA A 204 2.92 -42.11 -9.49
C ALA A 204 2.14 -43.40 -9.79
N ALA A 205 1.71 -43.62 -11.04
CA ALA A 205 1.58 -44.94 -11.66
C ALA A 205 0.86 -44.84 -13.02
N GLY A 206 1.62 -45.09 -14.09
CA GLY A 206 1.25 -46.00 -15.19
C GLY A 206 0.09 -45.63 -16.11
N GLY A 207 0.42 -45.22 -17.34
CA GLY A 207 -0.53 -45.29 -18.46
C GLY A 207 0.03 -44.71 -19.74
N HIS A 208 0.52 -45.59 -20.62
CA HIS A 208 1.02 -45.25 -21.96
C HIS A 208 -0.12 -44.85 -22.90
N GLY A 209 0.00 -43.69 -23.55
CA GLY A 209 -0.85 -43.29 -24.67
C GLY A 209 -0.14 -42.21 -25.51
N PRO A 210 0.15 -42.45 -26.80
CA PRO A 210 0.81 -41.47 -27.64
C PRO A 210 -0.23 -40.62 -28.38
N GLY A 211 -0.27 -39.32 -28.11
CA GLY A 211 -0.95 -38.36 -28.98
C GLY A 211 -1.68 -37.26 -28.23
N GLY A 212 -1.15 -36.03 -28.32
CA GLY A 212 -1.90 -34.81 -27.98
C GLY A 212 -1.47 -34.07 -26.71
N GLY A 213 -0.17 -33.80 -26.52
CA GLY A 213 0.37 -33.11 -25.33
C GLY A 213 1.11 -31.79 -25.57
N GLY A 214 0.93 -31.13 -26.72
CA GLY A 214 1.83 -30.05 -27.17
C GLY A 214 1.64 -28.67 -26.51
N LEU A 215 0.42 -28.29 -26.11
CA LEU A 215 0.13 -26.91 -25.69
C LEU A 215 0.15 -26.68 -24.17
N ALA A 216 -0.17 -27.69 -23.36
CA ALA A 216 -0.11 -27.58 -21.90
C ALA A 216 1.34 -27.53 -21.38
N ALA A 217 2.26 -28.26 -22.02
CA ALA A 217 3.67 -28.29 -21.64
C ALA A 217 4.39 -26.94 -21.89
N HIS A 218 3.96 -26.18 -22.91
CA HIS A 218 4.57 -24.88 -23.24
C HIS A 218 4.21 -23.80 -22.21
N PHE A 219 2.96 -23.78 -21.73
CA PHE A 219 2.52 -22.81 -20.73
C PHE A 219 3.16 -23.08 -19.35
N GLN A 220 3.34 -24.35 -19.00
CA GLN A 220 3.99 -24.75 -17.76
C GLN A 220 5.51 -24.48 -17.79
N ALA A 221 6.15 -24.57 -18.95
CA ALA A 221 7.53 -24.17 -19.15
C ALA A 221 7.72 -22.65 -18.99
N MET A 222 6.84 -21.82 -19.57
CA MET A 222 6.91 -20.35 -19.39
C MET A 222 6.71 -19.91 -17.94
N HIS A 223 5.80 -20.56 -17.20
CA HIS A 223 5.56 -20.23 -15.79
C HIS A 223 6.77 -20.60 -14.89
N ASN A 224 7.47 -21.69 -15.22
CA ASN A 224 8.71 -22.07 -14.53
C ASN A 224 9.87 -21.11 -14.85
N VAL A 225 9.98 -20.63 -16.09
CA VAL A 225 11.03 -19.65 -16.48
C VAL A 225 10.87 -18.33 -15.73
N LEU A 226 9.64 -17.83 -15.59
CA LEU A 226 9.38 -16.57 -14.88
C LEU A 226 9.61 -16.70 -13.36
N GLY A 227 9.24 -17.84 -12.77
CA GLY A 227 9.51 -18.12 -11.35
C GLY A 227 11.00 -18.24 -11.03
N VAL A 228 11.77 -18.90 -11.91
CA VAL A 228 13.23 -19.01 -11.77
C VAL A 228 13.92 -17.66 -11.90
N GLN A 229 13.45 -16.79 -12.80
CA GLN A 229 14.03 -15.46 -12.97
C GLN A 229 13.80 -14.54 -11.75
N ILE A 230 12.61 -14.58 -11.14
CA ILE A 230 12.31 -13.79 -9.95
C ILE A 230 13.14 -14.26 -8.75
N ASN A 231 13.28 -15.57 -8.55
CA ASN A 231 14.13 -16.11 -7.49
C ASN A 231 15.61 -15.79 -7.70
N ALA A 232 16.10 -15.85 -8.94
CA ALA A 232 17.48 -15.47 -9.27
C ALA A 232 17.73 -13.98 -8.99
N GLN A 233 16.77 -13.11 -9.31
CA GLN A 233 16.88 -11.68 -9.06
C GLN A 233 16.83 -11.34 -7.56
N MET A 234 16.01 -12.06 -6.78
CA MET A 234 15.95 -11.89 -5.32
C MET A 234 17.24 -12.37 -4.64
N ALA A 235 17.84 -13.46 -5.12
CA ALA A 235 19.14 -13.94 -4.64
C ALA A 235 20.28 -12.93 -4.91
N ALA A 236 20.28 -12.30 -6.10
CA ALA A 236 21.26 -11.27 -6.44
C ALA A 236 21.14 -10.02 -5.54
N VAL A 237 19.92 -9.59 -5.24
CA VAL A 237 19.69 -8.46 -4.29
C VAL A 237 20.14 -8.84 -2.88
N GLN A 238 19.88 -10.07 -2.44
CA GLN A 238 20.29 -10.52 -1.11
C GLN A 238 21.83 -10.57 -0.97
N GLN A 239 22.55 -10.97 -2.02
CA GLN A 239 24.01 -10.91 -2.05
C GLN A 239 24.54 -9.47 -2.03
N GLN A 240 23.90 -8.54 -2.73
CA GLN A 240 24.31 -7.13 -2.73
C GLN A 240 24.17 -6.50 -1.33
N VAL A 241 23.09 -6.83 -0.60
CA VAL A 241 22.89 -6.37 0.78
C VAL A 241 23.96 -6.94 1.73
N GLN A 242 24.32 -8.22 1.59
CA GLN A 242 25.40 -8.80 2.40
C GLN A 242 26.76 -8.14 2.15
N HIS A 243 27.09 -7.83 0.89
CA HIS A 243 28.33 -7.11 0.57
C HIS A 243 28.38 -5.71 1.19
N GLN A 244 27.24 -5.01 1.23
CA GLN A 244 27.16 -3.68 1.83
C GLN A 244 27.32 -3.72 3.36
N ILE A 245 26.78 -4.75 4.02
CA ILE A 245 26.96 -4.96 5.47
C ILE A 245 28.43 -5.27 5.81
N GLN A 246 29.12 -6.09 5.01
CA GLN A 246 30.55 -6.35 5.23
C GLN A 246 31.44 -5.11 5.02
N ALA A 247 31.15 -4.29 4.01
CA ALA A 247 31.90 -3.05 3.78
C ALA A 247 31.77 -2.07 4.96
N LEU A 248 30.59 -2.01 5.58
CA LEU A 248 30.35 -1.16 6.76
C LEU A 248 31.09 -1.65 8.01
N GLN A 249 31.24 -2.97 8.18
CA GLN A 249 32.02 -3.54 9.29
C GLN A 249 33.54 -3.30 9.15
N GLN A 250 34.07 -3.27 7.92
CA GLN A 250 35.50 -2.99 7.70
C GLN A 250 35.87 -1.53 7.99
N PHE A 251 34.96 -0.57 7.75
CA PHE A 251 35.19 0.82 8.10
C PHE A 251 35.23 1.08 9.62
N ALA A 252 34.55 0.24 10.42
CA ALA A 252 34.46 0.41 11.87
C ALA A 252 35.74 0.00 12.64
N LEU A 253 36.65 -0.78 12.03
CA LEU A 253 37.86 -1.30 12.70
C LEU A 253 39.16 -0.56 12.33
N GLY A 254 39.10 0.46 11.46
CA GLY A 254 40.29 1.09 10.86
C GLY A 254 40.86 2.34 11.54
N HIS A 255 40.29 2.85 12.63
CA HIS A 255 40.74 4.10 13.27
C HIS A 255 41.30 3.89 14.68
N ASN A 256 42.52 3.37 14.78
CA ASN A 256 43.36 3.51 15.97
C ASN A 256 44.78 3.86 15.53
N ALA A 257 45.06 5.16 15.40
CA ALA A 257 46.40 5.69 15.29
C ALA A 257 46.84 6.25 16.67
N PRO A 258 48.08 5.99 17.10
CA PRO A 258 48.54 6.38 18.43
C PRO A 258 48.90 7.87 18.48
N VAL A 259 48.30 8.60 19.43
CA VAL A 259 48.65 10.00 19.75
C VAL A 259 49.72 10.02 20.83
N HIS A 260 50.84 10.69 20.53
CA HIS A 260 51.97 10.95 21.41
C HIS A 260 51.55 11.79 22.64
N GLN A 261 51.90 11.29 23.84
CA GLN A 261 51.75 11.98 25.13
C GLN A 261 52.83 13.06 25.33
N GLY A 262 52.40 14.26 25.74
CA GLY A 262 53.23 15.31 26.32
C GLY A 262 52.81 15.58 27.77
N GLN A 263 53.80 15.54 28.68
CA GLN A 263 53.73 15.66 30.13
C GLN A 263 53.47 17.09 30.63
N THR A 264 52.74 17.25 31.76
CA THR A 264 53.01 18.26 32.83
C THR A 264 52.29 17.89 34.15
N PRO A 265 52.75 18.38 35.33
CA PRO A 265 52.55 17.71 36.63
C PRO A 265 51.73 18.46 37.72
N GLY A 266 51.03 17.68 38.58
CA GLY A 266 50.77 17.91 40.03
C GLY A 266 49.71 18.94 40.49
N PRO A 267 49.39 19.03 41.81
CA PRO A 267 48.83 17.99 42.71
C PRO A 267 47.68 18.49 43.64
N GLY A 268 46.87 17.59 44.22
CA GLY A 268 46.04 17.88 45.43
C GLY A 268 44.69 17.14 45.53
N PRO A 269 44.14 16.86 46.73
CA PRO A 269 43.91 15.45 47.11
C PRO A 269 42.52 15.09 47.71
N GLN A 270 42.33 13.77 47.96
CA GLN A 270 41.63 13.11 49.09
C GLN A 270 40.23 12.44 48.93
N HIS A 271 40.18 11.26 49.58
CA HIS A 271 39.08 10.33 49.95
C HIS A 271 38.54 9.41 48.83
N GLY A 272 38.70 8.07 48.84
CA GLY A 272 38.48 7.05 49.90
C GLY A 272 37.04 6.52 49.74
N HIS A 273 36.69 5.26 49.43
CA HIS A 273 37.10 3.93 49.91
C HIS A 273 36.62 2.80 48.95
N HIS A 274 37.47 1.77 48.75
CA HIS A 274 37.28 0.29 48.88
C HIS A 274 35.89 -0.42 48.76
N PRO A 275 35.84 -1.78 48.63
CA PRO A 275 36.01 -2.64 47.44
C PRO A 275 34.74 -3.51 47.22
N THR A 276 34.60 -4.34 46.18
CA THR A 276 34.86 -5.79 46.27
C THR A 276 34.42 -6.49 44.97
N THR A 277 35.04 -7.64 44.80
CA THR A 277 35.22 -8.58 43.68
C THR A 277 34.01 -9.47 43.32
N PRO A 278 34.10 -10.30 42.25
CA PRO A 278 32.97 -10.92 41.55
C PRO A 278 32.70 -12.38 41.99
N PRO A 279 31.67 -13.03 41.44
CA PRO A 279 31.88 -14.35 40.80
C PRO A 279 31.04 -14.53 39.52
N LEU A 280 31.63 -14.93 38.40
CA LEU A 280 31.92 -16.30 37.91
C LEU A 280 30.72 -17.04 37.26
N PRO A 281 30.90 -17.66 36.08
CA PRO A 281 29.83 -18.18 35.22
C PRO A 281 29.62 -19.69 35.41
N HIS A 282 28.41 -20.22 35.26
CA HIS A 282 28.19 -21.67 35.17
C HIS A 282 27.20 -22.09 34.05
N PRO A 283 27.34 -23.34 33.52
CA PRO A 283 26.85 -23.80 32.22
C PRO A 283 25.82 -24.98 32.32
N HIS A 284 25.43 -25.52 31.15
CA HIS A 284 24.60 -26.75 30.91
C HIS A 284 23.07 -26.53 31.10
N GLY A 285 22.14 -26.77 30.16
CA GLY A 285 21.90 -27.94 29.27
C GLY A 285 21.14 -29.05 30.03
N PRO A 286 20.28 -29.93 29.46
CA PRO A 286 19.51 -29.95 28.19
C PRO A 286 18.00 -30.33 28.43
N GLN A 287 17.30 -30.74 27.36
CA GLN A 287 16.15 -31.67 27.31
C GLN A 287 14.69 -31.14 27.13
N THR A 288 14.17 -31.49 25.95
CA THR A 288 12.88 -32.16 25.66
C THR A 288 11.55 -31.51 26.07
N ALA A 289 10.76 -31.14 25.06
CA ALA A 289 9.40 -31.69 24.87
C ALA A 289 8.87 -31.32 23.47
N GLN A 290 8.74 -32.32 22.60
CA GLN A 290 7.92 -32.25 21.39
C GLN A 290 6.44 -32.17 21.78
N PRO A 291 5.61 -31.34 21.11
CA PRO A 291 4.17 -31.53 21.10
C PRO A 291 3.74 -32.57 20.05
N PRO A 292 2.63 -33.30 20.29
CA PRO A 292 2.25 -34.50 19.54
C PRO A 292 1.71 -34.21 18.14
N ALA A 293 1.96 -35.17 17.25
CA ALA A 293 1.47 -35.24 15.89
C ALA A 293 -0.06 -35.42 15.85
N ASN A 294 -0.69 -34.59 15.04
CA ASN A 294 -2.13 -34.59 14.76
C ASN A 294 -2.43 -35.65 13.67
N PRO A 295 -3.39 -36.58 13.85
CA PRO A 295 -3.69 -37.59 12.84
C PRO A 295 -4.47 -36.97 11.65
N SER A 296 -3.98 -37.23 10.44
CA SER A 296 -4.61 -36.81 9.18
C SER A 296 -5.92 -37.57 8.90
N PRO A 297 -6.94 -36.90 8.31
CA PRO A 297 -8.22 -37.53 7.98
C PRO A 297 -8.14 -38.17 6.59
N LEU A 298 -7.62 -39.39 6.50
CA LEU A 298 -7.52 -40.12 5.21
C LEU A 298 -7.88 -41.61 5.34
N ALA A 299 -8.94 -41.95 6.09
CA ALA A 299 -9.33 -43.35 6.30
C ALA A 299 -10.85 -43.63 6.31
N GLN A 300 -11.70 -42.78 5.75
CA GLN A 300 -13.16 -43.05 5.70
C GLN A 300 -13.82 -42.66 4.38
N LEU A 301 -13.37 -43.24 3.27
CA LEU A 301 -14.20 -43.29 2.05
C LEU A 301 -13.93 -44.55 1.24
N ALA A 302 -14.18 -45.71 1.86
CA ALA A 302 -14.27 -46.99 1.19
C ALA A 302 -15.62 -47.61 1.54
N ASN A 303 -16.67 -47.22 0.80
CA ASN A 303 -17.87 -48.01 0.55
C ASN A 303 -18.86 -47.18 -0.29
N ALA A 304 -18.75 -47.29 -1.61
CA ALA A 304 -19.85 -46.98 -2.52
C ALA A 304 -19.82 -47.99 -3.67
N ALA A 305 -20.96 -48.65 -3.87
CA ALA A 305 -21.19 -49.75 -4.78
C ALA A 305 -21.06 -49.35 -6.27
N PRO A 306 -20.80 -50.31 -7.17
CA PRO A 306 -20.69 -50.05 -8.61
C PRO A 306 -22.08 -49.88 -9.23
N HIS A 307 -22.36 -48.68 -9.77
CA HIS A 307 -23.53 -48.45 -10.61
C HIS A 307 -23.19 -48.80 -12.06
N MET A 308 -24.03 -49.62 -12.68
CA MET A 308 -23.91 -50.08 -14.06
C MET A 308 -23.87 -48.92 -15.06
N GLN A 309 -22.90 -49.00 -15.96
CA GLN A 309 -22.67 -48.07 -17.07
C GLN A 309 -23.52 -48.52 -18.27
N THR A 310 -24.65 -47.85 -18.47
CA THR A 310 -25.47 -48.00 -19.68
C THR A 310 -24.85 -47.22 -20.83
N ASN A 311 -24.34 -47.94 -21.82
CA ASN A 311 -23.91 -47.41 -23.11
C ASN A 311 -25.10 -46.81 -23.86
N HIS A 312 -25.10 -45.49 -24.04
CA HIS A 312 -25.94 -44.82 -25.04
C HIS A 312 -25.09 -44.37 -26.23
N PRO A 313 -25.57 -44.58 -27.46
CA PRO A 313 -24.84 -44.23 -28.67
C PRO A 313 -24.76 -42.71 -28.85
N ALA A 314 -23.58 -42.28 -29.31
CA ALA A 314 -23.21 -40.90 -29.57
C ALA A 314 -24.14 -40.23 -30.60
N ASN A 315 -25.01 -39.34 -30.12
CA ASN A 315 -25.63 -38.33 -30.97
C ASN A 315 -24.71 -37.10 -30.99
N ALA A 316 -24.12 -36.84 -32.15
CA ALA A 316 -23.26 -35.69 -32.44
C ALA A 316 -24.07 -34.38 -32.56
N ALA A 317 -24.83 -34.04 -31.51
CA ALA A 317 -25.42 -32.72 -31.37
C ALA A 317 -24.33 -31.77 -30.88
N GLY A 318 -23.84 -30.90 -31.77
CA GLY A 318 -22.87 -29.85 -31.47
C GLY A 318 -23.39 -28.89 -30.40
N HIS A 319 -23.17 -29.22 -29.14
CA HIS A 319 -23.49 -28.34 -28.02
C HIS A 319 -22.42 -27.24 -27.95
N ASN A 320 -22.82 -26.04 -28.37
CA ASN A 320 -22.14 -24.78 -28.10
C ASN A 320 -22.08 -24.58 -26.57
N HIS A 321 -21.11 -25.21 -25.92
CA HIS A 321 -20.87 -24.96 -24.51
C HIS A 321 -20.44 -23.50 -24.36
N PRO A 322 -21.15 -22.70 -23.55
CA PRO A 322 -20.78 -21.30 -23.34
C PRO A 322 -19.35 -21.23 -22.80
N HIS A 323 -18.50 -20.45 -23.48
CA HIS A 323 -17.09 -20.33 -23.12
C HIS A 323 -16.98 -19.90 -21.64
N PRO A 324 -16.13 -20.54 -20.81
CA PRO A 324 -16.08 -20.34 -19.37
C PRO A 324 -15.85 -18.87 -18.97
N LEU A 325 -15.14 -18.10 -19.79
CA LEU A 325 -14.96 -16.65 -19.63
C LEU A 325 -16.28 -15.88 -19.49
N TYR A 326 -17.30 -16.25 -20.27
CA TYR A 326 -18.59 -15.56 -20.27
C TYR A 326 -19.39 -15.85 -19.00
N ALA A 327 -19.29 -17.08 -18.47
CA ALA A 327 -19.90 -17.44 -17.20
C ALA A 327 -19.26 -16.66 -16.03
N SER A 328 -17.93 -16.51 -16.04
CA SER A 328 -17.21 -15.68 -15.05
C SER A 328 -17.53 -14.19 -15.20
N PHE A 329 -17.70 -13.68 -16.42
CA PHE A 329 -18.06 -12.28 -16.66
C PHE A 329 -19.38 -11.88 -16.01
N LEU A 330 -20.36 -12.77 -15.86
CA LEU A 330 -21.61 -12.45 -15.16
C LEU A 330 -21.51 -12.58 -13.64
N ARG A 331 -20.44 -13.21 -13.13
CA ARG A 331 -20.27 -13.58 -11.72
C ARG A 331 -19.11 -12.86 -11.02
N TRP A 332 -18.41 -11.97 -11.73
CA TRP A 332 -17.22 -11.28 -11.25
C TRP A 332 -17.42 -10.62 -9.87
N GLU A 333 -18.59 -10.04 -9.59
CA GLU A 333 -18.88 -9.39 -8.31
C GLU A 333 -18.68 -10.34 -7.11
N ARG A 334 -19.19 -11.57 -7.23
CA ARG A 334 -19.13 -12.59 -6.19
C ARG A 334 -17.73 -13.19 -6.07
N GLU A 335 -17.08 -13.43 -7.20
CA GLU A 335 -15.79 -14.14 -7.25
C GLU A 335 -14.63 -13.29 -6.72
N MET A 336 -14.73 -11.97 -6.83
CA MET A 336 -13.68 -11.05 -6.39
C MET A 336 -13.73 -10.68 -4.89
N GLY A 337 -14.72 -11.19 -4.15
CA GLY A 337 -14.90 -10.82 -2.74
C GLY A 337 -15.28 -9.35 -2.54
N LEU A 338 -15.86 -8.71 -3.56
CA LEU A 338 -16.23 -7.29 -3.54
C LEU A 338 -17.32 -7.00 -2.51
N ASP A 339 -18.19 -7.97 -2.21
CA ASP A 339 -19.23 -7.81 -1.20
C ASP A 339 -18.67 -7.36 0.16
N GLN A 340 -17.59 -7.99 0.62
CA GLN A 340 -16.98 -7.66 1.92
C GLN A 340 -16.28 -6.30 1.90
N LEU A 341 -15.62 -5.97 0.78
CA LEU A 341 -15.01 -4.66 0.58
C LEU A 341 -16.07 -3.56 0.57
N CYS A 342 -17.14 -3.72 -0.21
CA CYS A 342 -18.21 -2.75 -0.34
C CYS A 342 -18.99 -2.58 0.97
N LEU A 343 -19.25 -3.67 1.69
CA LEU A 343 -19.86 -3.62 3.02
C LEU A 343 -18.99 -2.81 3.99
N SER A 344 -17.69 -3.13 4.06
CA SER A 344 -16.73 -2.44 4.93
C SER A 344 -16.65 -0.93 4.64
N LEU A 345 -16.58 -0.58 3.35
CA LEU A 345 -16.57 0.80 2.87
C LEU A 345 -17.87 1.54 3.20
N HIS A 346 -19.02 0.89 3.01
CA HIS A 346 -20.32 1.48 3.30
C HIS A 346 -20.51 1.81 4.79
N GLU A 347 -20.04 0.93 5.68
CA GLU A 347 -20.18 1.11 7.13
C GLU A 347 -19.29 2.19 7.74
N THR A 348 -18.17 2.54 7.08
CA THR A 348 -17.12 3.36 7.69
C THR A 348 -16.86 4.69 7.01
N ARG A 349 -17.37 4.88 5.78
CA ARG A 349 -17.28 6.15 5.06
C ARG A 349 -17.96 7.29 5.80
N HIS A 350 -17.59 8.52 5.45
CA HIS A 350 -18.42 9.67 5.79
C HIS A 350 -19.70 9.64 4.96
N ALA A 351 -20.80 10.16 5.50
CA ALA A 351 -22.11 10.10 4.86
C ALA A 351 -22.15 10.83 3.50
N ASP A 352 -21.30 11.84 3.34
CA ASP A 352 -21.13 12.67 2.16
C ASP A 352 -20.02 12.19 1.21
N THR A 353 -19.29 11.12 1.53
CA THR A 353 -18.24 10.60 0.65
C THR A 353 -18.83 9.82 -0.53
N ASP A 354 -18.58 10.29 -1.75
CA ASP A 354 -18.81 9.55 -2.99
C ASP A 354 -17.77 8.43 -3.14
N LEU A 355 -18.24 7.18 -3.20
CA LEU A 355 -17.39 5.98 -3.26
C LEU A 355 -17.60 5.24 -4.56
N LYS A 356 -16.52 5.06 -5.32
CA LYS A 356 -16.52 4.27 -6.55
C LYS A 356 -15.43 3.21 -6.55
N VAL A 357 -15.77 2.01 -7.01
CA VAL A 357 -14.84 0.89 -7.21
C VAL A 357 -14.84 0.52 -8.69
N VAL A 358 -13.67 0.56 -9.31
CA VAL A 358 -13.45 0.16 -10.69
C VAL A 358 -12.61 -1.12 -10.66
N CYS A 359 -13.21 -2.24 -11.02
CA CYS A 359 -12.53 -3.51 -11.11
C CYS A 359 -11.93 -3.65 -12.50
N ILE A 360 -10.61 -3.73 -12.61
CA ILE A 360 -9.87 -3.73 -13.87
C ILE A 360 -9.36 -5.14 -14.13
N VAL A 361 -9.95 -5.80 -15.12
CA VAL A 361 -9.50 -7.09 -15.66
C VAL A 361 -8.71 -6.85 -16.94
N LYS A 362 -7.63 -7.59 -17.18
CA LYS A 362 -6.90 -7.56 -18.44
C LYS A 362 -7.22 -8.77 -19.31
N LEU A 363 -7.55 -8.55 -20.58
CA LEU A 363 -7.81 -9.60 -21.57
C LEU A 363 -7.14 -9.28 -22.91
N PRO A 364 -6.84 -10.30 -23.76
CA PRO A 364 -6.45 -10.05 -25.13
C PRO A 364 -7.49 -9.20 -25.86
N LYS A 365 -7.08 -8.23 -26.70
CA LYS A 365 -8.03 -7.35 -27.42
C LYS A 365 -9.10 -8.11 -28.20
N LEU A 366 -8.76 -9.25 -28.81
CA LEU A 366 -9.73 -10.11 -29.51
C LEU A 366 -10.83 -10.61 -28.57
N GLU A 367 -10.50 -10.95 -27.33
CA GLU A 367 -11.49 -11.37 -26.32
C GLU A 367 -12.35 -10.20 -25.85
N VAL A 368 -11.78 -8.99 -25.72
CA VAL A 368 -12.56 -7.78 -25.42
C VAL A 368 -13.59 -7.51 -26.53
N GLN A 369 -13.19 -7.62 -27.80
CA GLN A 369 -14.10 -7.47 -28.95
C GLN A 369 -15.16 -8.57 -29.02
N ARG A 370 -14.85 -9.79 -28.56
CA ARG A 370 -15.85 -10.87 -28.45
C ARG A 370 -16.84 -10.56 -27.34
N LEU A 371 -16.38 -10.13 -26.16
CA LEU A 371 -17.25 -9.71 -25.05
C LEU A 371 -18.20 -8.57 -25.44
N LEU A 372 -17.71 -7.56 -26.15
CA LEU A 372 -18.53 -6.46 -26.65
C LEU A 372 -19.62 -6.93 -27.62
N ARG A 373 -19.34 -7.93 -28.46
CA ARG A 373 -20.33 -8.52 -29.38
C ARG A 373 -21.37 -9.37 -28.66
N VAL A 374 -20.95 -10.08 -27.61
CA VAL A 374 -21.84 -10.95 -26.83
C VAL A 374 -22.70 -10.15 -25.85
N TYR A 375 -22.19 -9.04 -25.30
CA TYR A 375 -22.85 -8.22 -24.28
C TYR A 375 -22.87 -6.71 -24.64
N PRO A 376 -23.43 -6.33 -25.80
CA PRO A 376 -23.42 -4.92 -26.26
C PRO A 376 -24.22 -3.97 -25.36
N GLU A 377 -25.25 -4.48 -24.68
CA GLU A 377 -26.09 -3.69 -23.77
C GLU A 377 -25.45 -3.45 -22.40
N GLU A 378 -24.44 -4.26 -22.05
CA GLU A 378 -23.79 -4.20 -20.74
C GLU A 378 -22.42 -3.54 -20.79
N LEU A 379 -21.74 -3.62 -21.94
CA LEU A 379 -20.40 -3.07 -22.14
C LEU A 379 -20.41 -1.92 -23.13
N SER A 380 -19.70 -0.86 -22.76
CA SER A 380 -19.40 0.27 -23.64
C SER A 380 -17.89 0.32 -23.90
N ALA A 381 -17.49 0.43 -25.17
CA ALA A 381 -16.08 0.58 -25.53
C ALA A 381 -15.67 2.06 -25.45
N ASP A 382 -14.48 2.33 -24.91
CA ASP A 382 -13.87 3.64 -24.94
C ASP A 382 -13.04 3.86 -26.23
N ARG A 383 -12.43 5.04 -26.37
CA ARG A 383 -11.60 5.38 -27.54
C ARG A 383 -10.31 4.54 -27.62
N ASN A 384 -9.88 3.94 -26.53
CA ASN A 384 -8.67 3.12 -26.44
C ASN A 384 -8.98 1.63 -26.76
N GLY A 385 -10.26 1.28 -26.89
CA GLY A 385 -10.70 -0.10 -27.09
C GLY A 385 -10.89 -0.88 -25.80
N ASP A 386 -10.80 -0.22 -24.63
CA ASP A 386 -11.14 -0.82 -23.35
C ASP A 386 -12.67 -0.82 -23.19
N ALA A 387 -13.22 -1.88 -22.60
CA ALA A 387 -14.66 -2.01 -22.41
C ALA A 387 -15.05 -1.79 -20.94
N ARG A 388 -16.12 -1.07 -20.67
CA ARG A 388 -16.59 -0.82 -19.30
C ARG A 388 -18.09 -1.06 -19.15
N THR A 389 -18.47 -1.65 -18.02
CA THR A 389 -19.87 -1.75 -17.61
C THR A 389 -20.38 -0.43 -17.06
N ARG A 390 -21.71 -0.22 -17.08
CA ARG A 390 -22.31 0.86 -16.27
C ARG A 390 -21.99 0.66 -14.78
N PHE A 391 -21.92 1.76 -14.03
CA PHE A 391 -21.84 1.70 -12.58
C PHE A 391 -23.14 1.12 -12.01
N ARG A 392 -23.00 0.21 -11.04
CA ARG A 392 -24.10 -0.43 -10.32
C ARG A 392 -23.87 -0.29 -8.83
N LYS A 393 -24.93 -0.23 -8.03
CA LYS A 393 -24.81 -0.13 -6.57
C LYS A 393 -24.68 -1.52 -5.94
N VAL A 394 -23.55 -1.78 -5.29
CA VAL A 394 -23.31 -2.97 -4.46
C VAL A 394 -23.15 -2.50 -3.03
N ARG A 395 -24.09 -2.86 -2.14
CA ARG A 395 -24.11 -2.40 -0.73
C ARG A 395 -23.99 -0.86 -0.59
N GLY A 396 -24.57 -0.10 -1.51
CA GLY A 396 -24.52 1.37 -1.49
C GLY A 396 -23.20 1.99 -1.97
N VAL A 397 -22.29 1.19 -2.53
CA VAL A 397 -21.05 1.61 -3.21
C VAL A 397 -21.25 1.46 -4.73
N GLU A 398 -20.80 2.43 -5.53
CA GLU A 398 -20.86 2.32 -6.99
C GLU A 398 -19.70 1.46 -7.50
N VAL A 399 -20.00 0.38 -8.22
CA VAL A 399 -19.01 -0.55 -8.75
C VAL A 399 -19.18 -0.66 -10.26
N CYS A 400 -18.07 -0.67 -11.00
CA CYS A 400 -18.05 -1.04 -12.40
C CYS A 400 -16.90 -2.01 -12.71
N LEU A 401 -17.05 -2.78 -13.78
CA LEU A 401 -16.03 -3.62 -14.36
C LEU A 401 -15.45 -2.92 -15.59
N GLU A 402 -14.13 -2.80 -15.63
CA GLU A 402 -13.33 -2.34 -16.75
C GLU A 402 -12.50 -3.52 -17.27
N VAL A 403 -12.61 -3.79 -18.56
CA VAL A 403 -11.89 -4.83 -19.28
C VAL A 403 -10.89 -4.15 -20.18
N SER A 404 -9.63 -4.13 -19.75
CA SER A 404 -8.53 -3.51 -20.48
C SER A 404 -7.89 -4.48 -21.46
N GLY A 405 -7.83 -4.08 -22.73
CA GLY A 405 -7.32 -4.88 -23.83
C GLY A 405 -5.80 -4.79 -23.96
N TYR A 406 -5.11 -5.93 -23.99
CA TYR A 406 -3.68 -5.98 -24.35
C TYR A 406 -3.44 -6.64 -25.70
N GLU A 407 -2.40 -6.18 -26.40
CA GLU A 407 -1.92 -6.81 -27.63
C GLU A 407 -1.18 -8.10 -27.31
N VAL A 408 -1.50 -9.18 -28.02
CA VAL A 408 -0.76 -10.43 -27.93
C VAL A 408 0.34 -10.36 -28.97
N THR A 409 1.59 -10.19 -28.53
CA THR A 409 2.76 -10.34 -29.40
C THR A 409 2.90 -11.81 -29.78
N ALA A 410 2.83 -12.09 -31.08
CA ALA A 410 2.94 -13.44 -31.64
C ALA A 410 4.34 -14.01 -31.52
#